data_AF-A0AA92C1K3-F1
#
_entry.id   AF-A0AA92C1K3-F1
#
_cell.length_a   1.000
_cell.length_b   1.000
_cell.length_c   1.000
_cell.angle_alpha   90.00
_cell.angle_beta   90.00
_cell.angle_gamma   90.00
#
_symmetry.space_group_name_H-M   'P 1'
#
loop_
_entity.id
_entity.type
_entity.pdbx_description
1 polymer ?
#
loop_
_entity_poly.entity_id
_entity_poly.type
_entity_poly.pdbx_seq_one_letter_code
_entity_poly.pdbx_strand_id
1 'polypeptide(L)'
;MRNALILAAAIAGAATFTNNAAHAGSYAAAEINMRAGPSTRYPSIGILPQGIPLNVLGCTNGYRWCDVEVSGRRGWVSGAYVEIEHDSQRLRAPAYVRVVREPAVPTVSFSINSYWSDHYEDRDFYHEIDAWDDVNWEADEPPPGWDPSW
;
A
#
# COMPACT_ATOMS: atom_id res chain seq x y z
N MET A 1 26.57 56.61 -5.45
CA MET A 1 25.17 56.18 -5.71
C MET A 1 25.23 54.67 -5.93
N ARG A 2 24.78 53.89 -4.93
CA ARG A 2 23.53 53.10 -4.99
C ARG A 2 23.64 52.04 -6.11
N ASN A 3 23.87 50.77 -5.81
CA ASN A 3 22.87 49.87 -5.24
C ASN A 3 23.47 48.70 -4.47
N ALA A 4 22.72 48.25 -3.47
CA ALA A 4 23.03 47.14 -2.58
C ALA A 4 21.97 46.01 -2.77
N LEU A 5 22.34 44.77 -2.40
CA LEU A 5 21.48 43.67 -1.90
C LEU A 5 20.59 42.96 -2.97
N ILE A 6 20.29 41.64 -2.98
CA ILE A 6 20.32 40.56 -1.99
C ILE A 6 20.10 39.18 -2.68
N LEU A 7 20.70 38.12 -2.10
CA LEU A 7 20.37 36.68 -2.00
C LEU A 7 19.56 35.92 -3.09
N ALA A 8 20.08 34.72 -3.40
CA ALA A 8 19.28 33.50 -3.30
C ALA A 8 20.19 32.33 -2.85
N ALA A 9 20.09 31.96 -1.57
CA ALA A 9 20.68 30.73 -1.06
C ALA A 9 19.90 29.54 -1.64
N ALA A 10 20.63 28.59 -2.23
CA ALA A 10 20.08 27.35 -2.73
C ALA A 10 19.48 26.52 -1.58
N ILE A 11 18.18 26.26 -1.63
CA ILE A 11 17.56 25.16 -0.89
C ILE A 11 17.15 24.15 -1.95
N ALA A 12 18.10 23.31 -2.36
CA ALA A 12 17.76 22.05 -3.01
C ALA A 12 17.22 21.15 -1.89
N GLY A 13 15.90 21.14 -1.72
CA GLY A 13 15.24 20.17 -0.85
C GLY A 13 15.52 18.77 -1.41
N ALA A 14 16.43 18.04 -0.78
CA ALA A 14 16.54 16.61 -1.01
C ALA A 14 15.26 15.96 -0.46
N ALA A 15 14.29 15.71 -1.33
CA ALA A 15 13.21 14.79 -1.01
C ALA A 15 13.87 13.43 -0.76
N THR A 16 13.97 13.04 0.50
CA THR A 16 14.34 11.67 0.86
C THR A 16 13.18 10.79 0.42
N PHE A 17 13.25 10.23 -0.79
CA PHE A 17 12.40 9.10 -1.13
C PHE A 17 12.82 7.96 -0.19
N THR A 18 11.99 7.65 0.79
CA THR A 18 12.15 6.42 1.56
C THR A 18 11.92 5.29 0.58
N ASN A 19 12.99 4.64 0.13
CA ASN A 19 12.88 3.37 -0.58
C ASN A 19 12.29 2.38 0.43
N ASN A 20 10.97 2.26 0.47
CA ASN A 20 10.32 1.19 1.20
C ASN A 20 10.82 -0.11 0.57
N ALA A 21 11.60 -0.87 1.32
CA ALA A 21 12.13 -2.14 0.84
C ALA A 21 10.93 -3.07 0.60
N ALA A 22 10.63 -3.31 -0.68
CA ALA A 22 9.58 -4.25 -1.05
C ALA A 22 9.98 -5.66 -0.63
N HIS A 23 9.07 -6.40 -0.02
CA HIS A 23 9.31 -7.79 0.35
C HIS A 23 9.00 -8.71 -0.82
N ALA A 24 10.06 -9.30 -1.40
CA ALA A 24 9.97 -10.37 -2.39
C ALA A 24 9.68 -11.72 -1.71
N GLY A 25 9.02 -12.65 -2.41
CA GLY A 25 8.61 -13.94 -1.83
C GLY A 25 7.23 -13.91 -1.17
N SER A 26 6.31 -13.14 -1.75
CA SER A 26 4.92 -13.07 -1.30
C SER A 26 3.97 -13.52 -2.40
N TYR A 27 2.81 -14.07 -2.02
CA TYR A 27 1.85 -14.66 -2.95
C TYR A 27 0.41 -14.31 -2.57
N ALA A 28 -0.47 -14.23 -3.57
CA ALA A 28 -1.91 -14.20 -3.32
C ALA A 28 -2.36 -15.59 -2.84
N ALA A 29 -3.04 -15.64 -1.71
CA ALA A 29 -3.38 -16.90 -1.07
C ALA A 29 -4.76 -17.44 -1.48
N ALA A 30 -5.53 -16.62 -2.18
CA ALA A 30 -6.80 -16.92 -2.83
C ALA A 30 -6.96 -15.96 -4.03
N GLU A 31 -8.04 -16.12 -4.79
CA GLU A 31 -8.45 -15.06 -5.73
C GLU A 31 -8.87 -13.81 -4.93
N ILE A 32 -8.26 -12.67 -5.25
CA ILE A 32 -8.47 -11.43 -4.49
C ILE A 32 -8.62 -10.19 -5.36
N ASN A 33 -9.49 -9.28 -4.93
CA ASN A 33 -9.63 -7.96 -5.56
C ASN A 33 -8.47 -7.06 -5.13
N MET A 34 -7.75 -6.53 -6.11
CA MET A 34 -6.81 -5.43 -5.94
C MET A 34 -7.56 -4.11 -6.13
N ARG A 35 -7.38 -3.18 -5.20
CA ARG A 35 -8.19 -1.97 -5.07
C ARG A 35 -7.35 -0.70 -5.13
N ALA A 36 -8.00 0.40 -5.49
CA ALA A 36 -7.36 1.72 -5.56
C ALA A 36 -7.06 2.34 -4.18
N GLY A 37 -7.47 1.71 -3.08
CA GLY A 37 -7.17 2.15 -1.71
C GLY A 37 -7.48 1.05 -0.68
N PRO A 38 -7.07 1.23 0.59
CA PRO A 38 -7.19 0.24 1.67
C PRO A 38 -8.61 0.15 2.25
N SER A 39 -9.61 -0.07 1.39
CA SER A 39 -11.01 -0.27 1.77
C SER A 39 -11.73 -1.02 0.65
N THR A 40 -12.76 -1.81 1.01
CA THR A 40 -13.64 -2.43 0.02
C THR A 40 -14.54 -1.45 -0.71
N ARG A 41 -14.62 -0.20 -0.23
CA ARG A 41 -15.37 0.88 -0.87
C ARG A 41 -14.66 1.37 -2.13
N TYR A 42 -13.32 1.46 -2.11
CA TYR A 42 -12.56 1.93 -3.26
C TYR A 42 -12.73 1.02 -4.50
N PRO A 43 -12.61 1.60 -5.70
CA PRO A 43 -12.72 0.85 -6.95
C PRO A 43 -11.81 -0.38 -6.99
N SER A 44 -12.35 -1.49 -7.48
CA SER A 44 -11.52 -2.63 -7.86
C SER A 44 -10.79 -2.29 -9.16
N ILE A 45 -9.47 -2.44 -9.14
CA ILE A 45 -8.62 -2.22 -10.30
C ILE A 45 -8.20 -3.52 -10.98
N GLY A 46 -8.51 -4.67 -10.38
CA GLY A 46 -8.25 -5.97 -10.97
C GLY A 46 -8.45 -7.10 -9.98
N ILE A 47 -8.34 -8.33 -10.49
CA ILE A 47 -8.39 -9.55 -9.70
C ILE A 47 -7.04 -10.25 -9.83
N LEU A 48 -6.45 -10.61 -8.70
CA LEU A 48 -5.22 -11.39 -8.61
C LEU A 48 -5.60 -12.87 -8.45
N PRO A 49 -5.17 -13.76 -9.35
CA PRO A 49 -5.36 -15.19 -9.19
C PRO A 49 -4.62 -15.74 -7.97
N GLN A 50 -5.14 -16.81 -7.37
CA GLN A 50 -4.43 -17.52 -6.32
C GLN A 50 -3.05 -17.99 -6.80
N GLY A 51 -2.05 -17.86 -5.92
CA GLY A 51 -0.68 -18.28 -6.14
C GLY A 51 0.15 -17.32 -6.98
N ILE A 52 -0.44 -16.23 -7.49
CA ILE A 52 0.34 -15.24 -8.24
C ILE A 52 1.38 -14.60 -7.30
N PRO A 53 2.66 -14.54 -7.71
CA PRO A 53 3.68 -13.82 -6.95
C PRO A 53 3.40 -12.32 -6.99
N LEU A 54 3.65 -11.66 -5.86
CA LEU A 54 3.46 -10.23 -5.68
C LEU A 54 4.58 -9.66 -4.80
N ASN A 55 4.83 -8.36 -4.94
CA ASN A 55 5.70 -7.63 -4.04
C ASN A 55 4.84 -6.89 -3.01
N VAL A 56 5.20 -6.96 -1.73
CA VAL A 56 4.53 -6.17 -0.67
C VAL A 56 5.39 -4.95 -0.36
N LEU A 57 4.87 -3.75 -0.63
CA LEU A 57 5.58 -2.48 -0.43
C LEU A 57 5.38 -1.92 0.99
N GLY A 58 4.29 -2.34 1.63
CA GLY A 58 3.96 -2.00 3.00
C GLY A 58 2.54 -2.45 3.33
N CYS A 59 2.20 -2.47 4.61
CA CYS A 59 0.83 -2.71 5.04
C CYS A 59 0.36 -1.63 6.02
N THR A 60 -0.95 -1.42 6.12
CA THR A 60 -1.53 -0.53 7.14
C THR A 60 -1.25 -1.07 8.54
N ASN A 61 -1.53 -0.28 9.57
CA ASN A 61 -1.44 -0.76 10.94
C ASN A 61 -2.26 -2.06 11.13
N GLY A 62 -1.68 -3.01 11.88
CA GLY A 62 -2.22 -4.36 12.05
C GLY A 62 -2.22 -5.21 10.79
N TYR A 63 -1.67 -4.74 9.66
CA TYR A 63 -1.57 -5.46 8.39
C TYR A 63 -2.94 -5.87 7.81
N ARG A 64 -3.96 -5.05 8.09
CA ARG A 64 -5.31 -5.22 7.53
C ARG A 64 -5.28 -5.12 6.00
N TRP A 65 -4.66 -4.07 5.48
CA TRP A 65 -4.49 -3.88 4.05
C TRP A 65 -3.01 -3.82 3.71
N CYS A 66 -2.62 -4.44 2.60
CA CYS A 66 -1.26 -4.40 2.09
C CYS A 66 -1.24 -3.75 0.71
N ASP A 67 -0.34 -2.78 0.56
CA ASP A 67 0.00 -2.17 -0.71
C ASP A 67 0.97 -3.09 -1.44
N VAL A 68 0.56 -3.53 -2.62
CA VAL A 68 1.23 -4.57 -3.41
C VAL A 68 1.49 -4.09 -4.82
N GLU A 69 2.50 -4.67 -5.45
CA GLU A 69 2.78 -4.49 -6.87
C GLU A 69 2.81 -5.86 -7.57
N VAL A 70 2.09 -5.94 -8.68
CA VAL A 70 2.06 -7.10 -9.58
C VAL A 70 2.22 -6.60 -11.01
N SER A 71 3.28 -7.06 -11.69
CA SER A 71 3.55 -6.72 -13.10
C SER A 71 3.52 -5.21 -13.38
N GLY A 72 4.12 -4.41 -12.49
CA GLY A 72 4.18 -2.94 -12.60
C GLY A 72 2.88 -2.20 -12.26
N ARG A 73 1.85 -2.93 -11.78
CA ARG A 73 0.60 -2.34 -11.32
C ARG A 73 0.56 -2.38 -9.81
N ARG A 74 0.45 -1.21 -9.19
CA ARG A 74 0.37 -1.05 -7.75
C ARG A 74 -1.08 -0.95 -7.28
N GLY A 75 -1.38 -1.41 -6.07
CA GLY A 75 -2.71 -1.35 -5.49
C GLY A 75 -2.82 -2.01 -4.12
N TRP A 76 -4.00 -1.99 -3.52
CA TRP A 76 -4.24 -2.49 -2.17
C TRP A 76 -5.03 -3.80 -2.17
N VAL A 77 -4.62 -4.74 -1.33
CA VAL A 77 -5.32 -6.01 -1.09
C VAL A 77 -5.50 -6.28 0.40
N SER A 78 -6.48 -7.11 0.76
CA SER A 78 -6.62 -7.58 2.14
C SER A 78 -5.38 -8.40 2.55
N GLY A 79 -4.72 -8.00 3.63
CA GLY A 79 -3.55 -8.69 4.17
C GLY A 79 -3.86 -10.12 4.63
N ALA A 80 -5.13 -10.41 4.95
CA ALA A 80 -5.60 -11.77 5.24
C ALA A 80 -5.37 -12.77 4.11
N TYR A 81 -5.25 -12.28 2.87
CA TYR A 81 -5.00 -13.08 1.67
C TYR A 81 -3.61 -12.89 1.07
N VAL A 82 -2.71 -12.21 1.77
CA VAL A 82 -1.30 -12.10 1.41
C VAL A 82 -0.53 -13.13 2.23
N GLU A 83 0.14 -14.06 1.54
CA GLU A 83 1.11 -14.97 2.15
C GLU A 83 2.52 -14.41 1.97
N ILE A 84 3.26 -14.33 3.07
CA ILE A 84 4.65 -13.89 3.12
C ILE A 84 5.51 -15.10 3.49
N GLU A 85 6.53 -15.38 2.68
CA GLU A 85 7.50 -16.43 2.98
C GLU A 85 8.45 -16.01 4.10
N HIS A 86 8.55 -16.83 5.14
CA HIS A 86 9.44 -16.64 6.28
C HIS A 86 9.88 -18.02 6.80
N ASP A 87 11.19 -18.28 6.89
CA ASP A 87 11.77 -19.53 7.40
C ASP A 87 11.14 -20.82 6.80
N SER A 88 10.96 -20.85 5.48
CA SER A 88 10.30 -21.95 4.73
C SER A 88 8.82 -22.18 5.07
N GLN A 89 8.19 -21.25 5.79
CA GLN A 89 6.76 -21.21 6.04
C GLN A 89 6.12 -20.05 5.28
N ARG A 90 4.83 -20.18 4.96
CA ARG A 90 4.03 -19.08 4.44
C ARG A 90 3.05 -18.63 5.50
N LEU A 91 3.20 -17.39 5.93
CA LEU A 91 2.35 -16.79 6.95
C LEU A 91 1.43 -15.76 6.31
N ARG A 92 0.17 -15.68 6.76
CA ARG A 92 -0.69 -14.56 6.38
C ARG A 92 -0.12 -13.27 6.94
N ALA A 93 -0.24 -12.16 6.23
CA ALA A 93 0.41 -10.91 6.59
C ALA A 93 0.12 -10.46 8.05
N PRO A 94 -1.11 -10.60 8.60
CA PRO A 94 -1.39 -10.31 10.01
C PRO A 94 -0.70 -11.26 10.99
N ALA A 95 -0.54 -12.54 10.64
CA ALA A 95 0.21 -13.50 11.46
C ALA A 95 1.73 -13.25 11.37
N TYR A 96 2.24 -12.87 10.19
CA TYR A 96 3.64 -12.55 9.97
C TYR A 96 4.13 -11.45 10.92
N VAL A 97 3.42 -10.33 11.03
CA VAL A 97 3.80 -9.21 11.91
C VAL A 97 3.76 -9.54 13.41
N ARG A 98 3.12 -10.66 13.80
CA ARG A 98 3.04 -11.12 15.19
C ARG A 98 4.16 -12.09 15.55
N VAL A 99 4.56 -12.91 14.59
CA VAL A 99 5.62 -13.91 14.75
C VAL A 99 7.00 -13.29 14.58
N VAL A 100 7.15 -12.38 13.63
CA VAL A 100 8.43 -11.77 13.27
C VAL A 100 8.64 -10.49 14.07
N ARG A 101 9.71 -10.46 14.88
CA ARG A 101 10.01 -9.31 15.76
C ARG A 101 10.41 -8.05 15.02
N GLU A 102 11.14 -8.20 13.91
CA GLU A 102 11.59 -7.11 13.05
C GLU A 102 11.09 -7.39 11.63
N PRO A 103 9.80 -7.13 11.37
CA PRO A 103 9.21 -7.42 10.07
C PRO A 103 9.86 -6.54 9.00
N ALA A 104 10.28 -7.16 7.89
CA ALA A 104 10.86 -6.45 6.76
C ALA A 104 9.82 -5.63 5.98
N VAL A 105 8.53 -5.95 6.13
CA VAL A 105 7.43 -5.18 5.56
C VAL A 105 7.16 -3.94 6.43
N PRO A 106 7.24 -2.72 5.89
CA PRO A 106 6.97 -1.52 6.69
C PRO A 106 5.48 -1.32 6.94
N THR A 107 5.15 -0.64 8.05
CA THR A 107 3.81 -0.07 8.24
C THR A 107 3.70 1.24 7.46
N VAL A 108 2.65 1.40 6.66
CA VAL A 108 2.42 2.58 5.80
C VAL A 108 1.02 3.16 6.03
N SER A 109 0.84 4.43 5.65
CA SER A 109 -0.46 5.10 5.57
C SER A 109 -0.89 5.29 4.11
N PHE A 110 -2.16 5.63 3.92
CA PHE A 110 -2.72 5.95 2.61
C PHE A 110 -3.21 7.39 2.57
N SER A 111 -2.78 8.12 1.55
CA SER A 111 -3.30 9.44 1.19
C SER A 111 -3.79 9.36 -0.25
N ILE A 112 -5.08 9.62 -0.46
CA ILE A 112 -5.71 9.40 -1.76
C ILE A 112 -5.10 10.31 -2.84
N ASN A 113 -4.94 11.61 -2.56
CA ASN A 113 -4.41 12.57 -3.53
C ASN A 113 -3.05 12.18 -4.07
N SER A 114 -2.09 11.87 -3.17
CA SER A 114 -0.74 11.50 -3.61
C SER A 114 -0.74 10.15 -4.30
N TYR A 115 -1.40 9.14 -3.70
CA TYR A 115 -1.37 7.78 -4.24
C TYR A 115 -2.04 7.67 -5.60
N TRP A 116 -3.18 8.36 -5.81
CA TRP A 116 -3.90 8.32 -7.07
C TRP A 116 -3.21 9.16 -8.15
N SER A 117 -2.60 10.30 -7.81
CA SER A 117 -1.77 11.04 -8.77
C SER A 117 -0.54 10.23 -9.20
N ASP A 118 0.08 9.47 -8.30
CA ASP A 118 1.27 8.71 -8.66
C ASP A 118 0.97 7.45 -9.51
N HIS A 119 -0.26 6.92 -9.42
CA HIS A 119 -0.54 5.56 -9.91
C HIS A 119 -1.76 5.41 -10.82
N TYR A 120 -2.68 6.38 -10.83
CA TYR A 120 -3.99 6.22 -11.46
C TYR A 120 -4.45 7.43 -12.29
N GLU A 121 -3.58 8.37 -12.67
CA GLU A 121 -3.96 9.53 -13.50
C GLU A 121 -4.63 9.14 -14.83
N ASP A 122 -4.34 7.95 -15.34
CA ASP A 122 -4.90 7.39 -16.57
C ASP A 122 -6.22 6.64 -16.37
N ARG A 123 -6.76 6.56 -15.15
CA ARG A 123 -7.94 5.77 -14.81
C ARG A 123 -9.19 6.65 -14.78
N ASP A 124 -10.30 6.16 -15.34
CA ASP A 124 -11.57 6.91 -15.42
C ASP A 124 -12.04 7.45 -14.06
N PHE A 125 -11.88 6.67 -12.98
CA PHE A 125 -12.29 7.07 -11.63
C PHE A 125 -11.40 8.15 -11.00
N TYR A 126 -10.25 8.47 -11.59
CA TYR A 126 -9.35 9.51 -11.07
C TYR A 126 -10.02 10.87 -11.01
N HIS A 127 -10.85 11.18 -12.00
CA HIS A 127 -11.61 12.44 -12.05
C HIS A 127 -12.71 12.54 -10.98
N GLU A 128 -12.99 11.45 -10.27
CA GLU A 128 -13.96 11.37 -9.18
C GLU A 128 -13.28 11.46 -7.80
N ILE A 129 -11.99 11.81 -7.72
CA ILE A 129 -11.20 11.75 -6.48
C ILE A 129 -11.87 12.45 -5.29
N ASP A 130 -12.54 13.58 -5.52
CA ASP A 130 -13.27 14.31 -4.49
C ASP A 130 -14.41 13.48 -3.88
N ALA A 131 -15.03 12.59 -4.64
CA ALA A 131 -16.06 11.67 -4.14
C ALA A 131 -15.48 10.53 -3.27
N TRP A 132 -14.16 10.31 -3.35
CA TRP A 132 -13.46 9.22 -2.68
C TRP A 132 -12.63 9.69 -1.47
N ASP A 133 -12.30 10.98 -1.38
CA ASP A 133 -11.51 11.54 -0.27
C ASP A 133 -12.24 11.47 1.09
N ASP A 134 -13.58 11.47 1.08
CA ASP A 134 -14.39 11.30 2.29
C ASP A 134 -14.41 9.85 2.83
N VAL A 135 -13.74 8.89 2.17
CA VAL A 135 -13.68 7.50 2.65
C VAL A 135 -12.72 7.40 3.84
N ASN A 136 -13.29 7.35 5.04
CA ASN A 136 -12.56 7.04 6.28
C ASN A 136 -12.20 5.54 6.38
N TRP A 137 -11.22 5.13 5.59
CA TRP A 137 -10.76 3.75 5.49
C TRP A 137 -10.15 3.20 6.79
N GLU A 138 -9.62 4.05 7.66
CA GLU A 138 -9.03 3.63 8.95
C GLU A 138 -10.10 3.14 9.93
N ALA A 139 -11.31 3.69 9.83
CA ALA A 139 -12.45 3.34 10.65
C ALA A 139 -13.28 2.17 10.09
N ASP A 140 -12.96 1.69 8.90
CA ASP A 140 -13.69 0.57 8.30
C ASP A 140 -13.52 -0.73 9.12
N GLU A 141 -14.53 -1.60 9.00
CA GLU A 141 -14.44 -2.97 9.48
C GLU A 141 -13.22 -3.69 8.89
N PRO A 142 -12.65 -4.69 9.59
CA PRO A 142 -11.57 -5.47 9.03
C PRO A 142 -11.93 -6.06 7.66
N PRO A 143 -10.95 -6.17 6.75
CA PRO A 143 -11.24 -6.57 5.38
C PRO A 143 -11.68 -8.03 5.27
N PRO A 144 -12.21 -8.44 4.10
CA PRO A 144 -12.60 -9.83 3.87
C PRO A 144 -11.47 -10.81 4.22
N GLY A 145 -11.84 -11.92 4.84
CA GLY A 145 -10.90 -12.97 5.28
C GLY A 145 -10.23 -12.70 6.63
N TRP A 146 -10.53 -11.58 7.29
CA TRP A 146 -9.92 -11.24 8.57
C TRP A 146 -10.30 -12.20 9.70
N ASP A 147 -9.28 -12.65 10.44
CA ASP A 147 -9.43 -13.40 11.68
C ASP A 147 -9.01 -12.51 12.88
N PRO A 148 -9.92 -12.21 13.83
CA PRO A 148 -9.60 -11.43 15.02
C PRO A 148 -8.54 -12.06 15.94
N SER A 149 -8.22 -13.34 15.76
CA SER A 149 -7.25 -14.07 16.60
C SER A 149 -5.78 -13.80 16.25
N TRP A 150 -5.51 -13.04 15.17
CA TRP A 150 -4.16 -12.60 14.79
C TRP A 150 -3.60 -11.49 15.69
#